data_AF-N8Q6X1-F1
#
_entry.id   AF-N8Q6X1-F1
#
_cell.length_a   1.000
_cell.length_b   1.000
_cell.length_c   1.000
_cell.angle_alpha   90.00
_cell.angle_beta   90.00
_cell.angle_gamma   90.00
#
_symmetry.space_group_name_H-M   'P 1'
#
loop_
_entity.id
_entity.type
_entity.pdbx_description
1 polymer ?
#
loop_
_entity_poly.entity_id
_entity_poly.type
_entity_poly.pdbx_seq_one_letter_code
_entity_poly.pdbx_strand_id
1 'polypeptide(L)' 'MDKNQELERGIIPAGTRIKLYEGSITLLENVAVNANQEWIDRAIKDQDDYYLGLGSIGDKSLTSSTNQ' A
#
# COMPACT_ATOMS: atom_id res chain seq x y z
N MET A 1 -0.27 22.46 25.59
CA MET A 1 -0.17 22.84 24.17
C MET A 1 -0.64 21.64 23.37
N ASP A 2 -1.94 21.56 23.16
CA ASP A 2 -2.56 20.57 22.28
C ASP A 2 -2.13 20.87 20.86
N LYS A 3 -1.07 20.20 20.41
CA LYS A 3 -0.71 20.17 19.01
C LYS A 3 -1.80 19.31 18.35
N ASN A 4 -2.87 19.97 17.91
CA ASN A 4 -3.69 19.50 16.80
C ASN A 4 -2.72 19.23 15.65
N GLN A 5 -2.18 18.00 15.63
CA GLN A 5 -1.63 17.43 14.42
C GLN A 5 -2.86 17.34 13.52
N GLU A 6 -3.06 18.36 12.68
CA GLU A 6 -3.88 18.25 11.50
C GLU A 6 -3.28 17.08 10.73
N LEU A 7 -3.78 15.88 11.03
CA LEU A 7 -3.40 14.67 10.33
C LEU A 7 -3.77 14.97 8.88
N GLU A 8 -2.75 15.15 8.05
CA GLU A 8 -2.91 15.49 6.65
C GLU A 8 -3.91 14.48 6.05
N ARG A 9 -5.10 14.99 5.71
CA ARG A 9 -6.14 14.16 5.12
C ARG A 9 -5.82 14.03 3.66
N GLY A 10 -5.11 12.97 3.30
CA GLY A 10 -4.91 12.67 1.89
C GLY A 10 -6.07 11.86 1.32
N ILE A 11 -6.13 11.81 -0.02
CA ILE A 11 -7.19 11.14 -0.77
C ILE A 11 -6.56 9.97 -1.52
N ILE A 12 -7.10 8.77 -1.31
CA ILE A 12 -6.80 7.61 -2.16
C ILE A 12 -7.83 7.60 -3.30
N PRO A 13 -7.38 7.59 -4.57
CA PRO A 13 -8.29 7.62 -5.70
C PRO A 13 -9.10 6.32 -5.86
N ALA A 14 -10.26 6.45 -6.51
CA ALA A 14 -11.07 5.31 -6.95
C ALA A 14 -10.25 4.40 -7.87
N GLY A 15 -10.50 3.10 -7.80
CA GLY A 15 -9.75 2.09 -8.53
C GLY A 15 -8.44 1.67 -7.85
N THR A 16 -8.01 2.36 -6.78
CA THR A 16 -6.84 1.90 -6.02
C THR A 16 -7.11 0.56 -5.35
N ARG A 17 -6.19 -0.39 -5.53
CA ARG A 17 -6.25 -1.71 -4.89
C ARG A 17 -5.42 -1.69 -3.61
N ILE A 18 -6.08 -1.88 -2.48
CA ILE A 18 -5.43 -1.92 -1.15
C ILE A 18 -5.37 -3.37 -0.68
N LYS A 19 -4.18 -3.79 -0.24
CA LYS A 19 -4.00 -5.09 0.41
C LYS A 19 -4.37 -4.99 1.89
N LEU A 20 -5.32 -5.81 2.32
CA LEU A 20 -5.74 -5.96 3.71
C LEU A 20 -5.43 -7.39 4.14
N TYR A 21 -4.32 -7.57 4.85
CA TYR A 21 -3.78 -8.89 5.21
C TYR A 21 -3.54 -9.77 3.97
N GLU A 22 -4.17 -10.95 3.88
CA GLU A 22 -4.11 -11.84 2.71
C GLU A 22 -5.18 -11.50 1.65
N GLY A 23 -6.12 -10.62 1.98
CA GLY A 23 -7.13 -10.13 1.06
C GLY A 23 -6.70 -8.86 0.35
N SER A 24 -7.38 -8.55 -0.76
CA SER A 24 -7.26 -7.25 -1.41
C SER A 24 -8.64 -6.69 -1.71
N ILE A 25 -8.80 -5.39 -1.50
CA ILE A 25 -10.01 -4.65 -1.85
C ILE A 25 -9.68 -3.64 -2.95
N THR A 26 -10.67 -3.32 -3.78
CA THR A 26 -10.56 -2.23 -4.76
C THR A 26 -11.52 -1.14 -4.35
N LEU A 27 -11.04 0.10 -4.27
CA LEU A 27 -11.89 1.24 -3.96
C LEU A 27 -12.81 1.56 -5.14
N LEU A 28 -14.11 1.73 -4.87
CA LEU A 28 -15.09 2.09 -5.89
C LEU A 28 -15.20 3.61 -6.11
N GLU A 29 -14.79 4.39 -5.12
CA GLU A 29 -14.80 5.85 -5.12
C GLU A 29 -13.56 6.40 -4.42
N ASN A 30 -13.34 7.71 -4.54
CA ASN A 30 -12.24 8.38 -3.85
C ASN A 30 -12.49 8.35 -2.34
N VAL A 31 -11.50 7.89 -1.56
CA VAL A 31 -11.62 7.78 -0.10
C VAL A 31 -10.67 8.76 0.56
N ALA A 32 -11.20 9.63 1.41
CA ALA A 32 -10.39 10.45 2.30
C ALA A 32 -9.86 9.59 3.45
N VAL A 33 -8.55 9.56 3.62
CA VAL A 33 -7.87 8.80 4.66
C VAL A 33 -7.11 9.72 5.58
N ASN A 34 -6.99 9.29 6.83
CA ASN A 34 -6.25 10.04 7.85
C ASN A 34 -4.79 9.59 7.86
N ALA A 35 -4.08 9.86 6.76
CA ALA A 35 -2.72 9.41 6.53
C ALA A 35 -1.94 10.43 5.70
N ASN A 36 -0.67 10.61 6.05
CA ASN A 36 0.26 11.46 5.30
C ASN A 36 0.45 10.92 3.87
N GLN A 37 0.74 11.81 2.93
CA GLN A 37 0.97 11.54 1.51
C GLN A 37 1.95 10.39 1.26
N GLU A 38 3.01 10.25 2.06
CA GLU A 38 3.96 9.13 1.94
C GLU A 38 3.29 7.75 2.02
N TRP A 39 2.31 7.58 2.92
CA TRP A 39 1.58 6.33 3.07
C TRP A 39 0.59 6.09 1.93
N ILE A 40 0.06 7.16 1.35
CA ILE A 40 -0.82 7.09 0.19
C ILE A 40 -0.03 6.72 -1.06
N ASP A 41 1.11 7.36 -1.28
CA ASP A 41 2.02 7.05 -2.37
C ASP A 41 2.50 5.60 -2.29
N ARG A 42 2.76 5.10 -1.08
CA ARG A 42 3.10 3.70 -0.85
C ARG A 42 1.96 2.74 -1.19
N ALA A 43 0.71 3.07 -0.85
CA ALA A 43 -0.44 2.25 -1.20
C ALA A 43 -0.67 2.17 -2.72
N ILE A 44 -0.42 3.27 -3.44
CA ILE A 44 -0.48 3.30 -4.91
C ILE A 44 0.67 2.49 -5.50
N LYS A 45 1.88 2.61 -4.96
CA LYS A 45 3.04 1.84 -5.44
C LYS A 45 2.88 0.33 -5.21
N ASP A 46 2.33 -0.07 -4.07
CA ASP A 46 2.05 -1.49 -3.77
C ASP A 46 1.09 -2.10 -4.79
N GLN A 47 0.15 -1.32 -5.33
CA GLN A 47 -0.69 -1.75 -6.44
C GLN A 47 0.11 -1.99 -7.72
N ASP A 48 0.99 -1.06 -8.10
CA ASP A 48 1.82 -1.18 -9.31
C ASP A 48 2.77 -2.38 -9.21
N ASP A 49 3.42 -2.57 -8.05
CA ASP A 49 4.30 -3.70 -7.77
C ASP A 49 3.56 -5.04 -7.92
N TYR A 50 2.31 -5.13 -7.46
CA TYR A 50 1.46 -6.30 -7.66
C TYR A 50 1.18 -6.57 -9.14
N TYR A 51 0.81 -5.56 -9.93
CA TYR A 51 0.51 -5.73 -11.36
C TYR A 51 1.75 -6.06 -12.19
N LEU A 52 2.92 -5.57 -11.78
CA LEU A 52 4.20 -5.88 -12.39
C LEU A 52 4.73 -7.26 -11.98
N GLY A 53 4.05 -7.96 -11.05
CA GLY A 53 4.54 -9.23 -10.50
C GLY A 53 5.81 -9.08 -9.67
N LEU A 54 6.18 -7.85 -9.34
CA LEU A 54 7.23 -7.52 -8.40
C LEU A 54 6.64 -7.73 -7.02
N GLY A 55 6.56 -8.99 -6.59
CA GLY A 55 6.31 -9.28 -5.19
C GLY A 55 7.35 -8.51 -4.39
N SER A 56 6.93 -7.49 -3.65
CA SER A 56 7.77 -6.82 -2.67
C SER A 56 8.16 -7.89 -1.66
N ILE A 57 9.30 -8.52 -1.92
CA ILE A 57 10.06 -9.33 -0.97
C ILE A 57 10.44 -8.34 0.12
N GLY A 58 9.55 -8.14 1.07
CA GLY A 58 9.96 -7.71 2.39
C GLY A 58 11.00 -8.71 2.85
N ASP A 59 12.20 -8.22 3.16
CA ASP A 59 13.41 -8.99 3.48
C ASP A 59 13.14 -10.34 4.14
N LYS A 60 12.99 -11.37 3.32
CA LYS A 60 13.19 -12.77 3.69
C LYS A 60 13.89 -13.41 2.53
N SER A 61 15.21 -13.48 2.70
CA SER A 61 16.12 -14.37 2.02
C SER A 61 15.39 -15.58 1.45
N LEU A 62 15.06 -15.52 0.15
CA LEU A 62 14.77 -16.70 -0.63
C LEU A 62 16.13 -17.37 -0.84
N THR A 63 16.60 -18.11 0.16
CA THR A 63 17.52 -19.20 -0.11
C THR A 63 16.75 -20.20 -0.96
N SER A 64 16.84 -20.03 -2.28
CA SER A 64 16.44 -21.05 -3.23
C SER A 64 17.28 -22.29 -2.93
N SER A 65 16.69 -23.25 -2.21
CA SER A 65 17.16 -24.63 -2.23
C SER A 65 16.94 -25.15 -3.64
N THR A 66 17.92 -24.96 -4.50
CA THR A 66 18.02 -25.64 -5.79
C THR A 66 18.44 -27.08 -5.48
N ASN A 67 17.47 -27.99 -5.46
CA ASN A 67 17.74 -29.42 -5.58
C ASN A 67 18.20 -29.68 -7.03
N GLN A 68 19.47 -30.04 -7.18
CA GLN A 68 20.03 -30.81 -8.30
C GLN A 68 20.88 -31.91 -7.68
#